data_AF-A0A1S1D2J8-F1
#
_entry.id   AF-A0A1S1D2J8-F1
#
_cell.length_a   1.000
_cell.length_b   1.000
_cell.length_c   1.000
_cell.angle_alpha   90.00
_cell.angle_beta   90.00
_cell.angle_gamma   90.00
#
_symmetry.space_group_name_H-M   'P 1'
#
loop_
_entity.id
_entity.type
_entity.pdbx_description
1 polymer ?
#
loop_
_entity_poly.entity_id
_entity_poly.type
_entity_poly.pdbx_seq_one_letter_code
_entity_poly.pdbx_strand_id
1 'polypeptide(L)'
;MTTPNLSVTDLRTSEEARDLQTLLFIDLHTSLGAEPEGIPEAERLNESDHHEIHLDLHEEDAEPSPFDGIGITLTEPSLVARFRGVRRDLEREIAGDMCTVEQARRYLEHLEIVLLLEQDGDTPSRSF
;
A
#
# COMPACT_ATOMS: atom_id res chain seq x y z
N MET A 1 56.37 23.00 6.23
CA MET A 1 54.97 23.14 5.79
C MET A 1 54.71 22.12 4.68
N THR A 2 53.77 21.21 4.96
CA THR A 2 52.83 20.52 4.04
C THR A 2 53.35 19.66 2.88
N THR A 3 53.13 18.34 3.00
CA THR A 3 52.85 17.40 1.90
C THR A 3 51.43 17.64 1.34
N PRO A 4 51.07 17.12 0.15
CA PRO A 4 50.47 15.79 0.12
C PRO A 4 50.91 14.89 -1.05
N ASN A 5 50.96 13.59 -0.72
CA ASN A 5 50.94 12.44 -1.61
C ASN A 5 49.59 12.38 -2.34
N LEU A 6 49.59 12.24 -3.67
CA LEU A 6 48.40 11.82 -4.42
C LEU A 6 48.49 10.31 -4.66
N SER A 7 47.82 9.57 -3.78
CA SER A 7 47.55 8.15 -3.93
C SER A 7 46.60 7.93 -5.12
N VAL A 8 47.11 7.32 -6.20
CA VAL A 8 46.27 6.64 -7.19
C VAL A 8 45.89 5.30 -6.60
N THR A 9 44.70 5.20 -6.04
CA THR A 9 44.11 3.92 -5.66
C THR A 9 42.60 4.05 -5.72
N ASP A 10 42.04 4.05 -6.93
CA ASP A 10 40.60 3.84 -7.09
C ASP A 10 40.30 3.19 -8.44
N LEU A 11 40.42 1.87 -8.50
CA LEU A 11 39.94 1.08 -9.64
C LEU A 11 39.67 -0.40 -9.28
N ARG A 12 39.29 -0.68 -8.02
CA ARG A 12 39.01 -2.06 -7.56
C ARG A 12 37.88 -2.18 -6.54
N THR A 13 36.81 -1.42 -6.68
CA THR A 13 35.64 -1.48 -5.76
C THR A 13 34.31 -1.82 -6.44
N SER A 14 34.31 -2.15 -7.75
CA SER A 14 33.06 -2.43 -8.49
C SER A 14 32.63 -3.91 -8.51
N GLU A 15 33.54 -4.85 -8.21
CA GLU A 15 33.24 -6.29 -8.34
C GLU A 15 32.76 -6.93 -7.03
N GLU A 16 33.21 -6.44 -5.88
CA GLU A 16 32.93 -7.03 -4.56
C GLU A 16 31.51 -6.67 -4.03
N ALA A 17 30.91 -5.59 -4.53
CA ALA A 17 29.55 -5.18 -4.14
C ALA A 17 28.43 -6.04 -4.76
N ARG A 18 28.72 -6.77 -5.86
CA ARG A 18 27.75 -7.68 -6.51
C ARG A 18 27.61 -9.02 -5.79
N ASP A 19 28.65 -9.42 -5.06
CA ASP A 19 28.69 -10.72 -4.39
C ASP A 19 27.84 -10.73 -3.10
N LEU A 20 27.84 -9.63 -2.34
CA LEU A 20 27.06 -9.50 -1.11
C LEU A 20 25.54 -9.48 -1.33
N GLN A 21 25.07 -8.89 -2.43
CA GLN A 21 23.63 -8.87 -2.76
C GLN A 21 23.12 -10.26 -3.16
N THR A 22 24.00 -11.10 -3.72
CA THR A 22 23.65 -12.47 -4.11
C THR A 22 23.57 -13.40 -2.89
N LEU A 23 24.44 -13.21 -1.89
CA LEU A 23 24.40 -13.96 -0.63
C LEU A 23 23.12 -13.70 0.18
N LEU A 24 22.61 -12.46 0.16
CA LEU A 24 21.35 -12.10 0.83
C LEU A 24 20.10 -12.76 0.21
N PHE A 25 20.15 -13.12 -1.08
CA PHE A 25 19.01 -13.76 -1.76
C PHE A 25 18.92 -15.27 -1.49
N ILE A 26 20.04 -15.93 -1.21
CA ILE A 26 20.07 -17.39 -1.03
C ILE A 26 19.51 -17.77 0.36
N ASP A 27 19.67 -16.91 1.37
CA ASP A 27 19.26 -17.18 2.75
C ASP A 27 17.73 -17.13 2.97
N LEU A 28 16.98 -16.47 2.07
CA LEU A 28 15.52 -16.40 2.15
C LEU A 28 14.82 -17.68 1.67
N HIS A 29 15.45 -18.46 0.80
CA HIS A 29 14.82 -19.65 0.21
C HIS A 29 15.17 -20.96 0.91
N THR A 30 16.16 -20.95 1.81
CA THR A 30 16.54 -22.11 2.63
C THR A 30 15.79 -22.19 3.96
N SER A 31 15.11 -21.11 4.37
CA SER A 31 14.28 -21.06 5.58
C SER A 31 12.79 -21.35 5.31
N LEU A 32 12.49 -22.18 4.31
CA LEU A 32 11.16 -22.78 4.15
C LEU A 32 11.23 -24.25 4.55
N GLY A 33 11.61 -24.49 5.81
CA GLY A 33 11.85 -25.80 6.35
C GLY A 33 11.46 -25.90 7.82
N ALA A 34 10.16 -25.83 8.10
CA ALA A 34 9.48 -26.52 9.20
C ALA A 34 7.97 -26.28 9.09
N GLU A 35 7.19 -27.35 8.93
CA GLU A 35 5.75 -27.28 9.20
C GLU A 35 5.55 -26.90 10.68
N PRO A 36 4.62 -26.01 11.03
CA PRO A 36 4.34 -25.70 12.42
C PRO A 36 3.55 -26.86 13.05
N GLU A 37 4.27 -27.84 13.61
CA GLU A 37 3.70 -28.77 14.59
C GLU A 37 3.43 -28.00 15.90
N GLY A 38 2.15 -27.91 16.28
CA GLY A 38 1.74 -27.57 17.64
C GLY A 38 1.10 -26.19 17.82
N ILE A 39 -0.12 -26.00 17.31
CA ILE A 39 -1.02 -24.97 17.83
C ILE A 39 -1.49 -25.45 19.21
N PRO A 40 -1.22 -24.75 20.33
CA PRO A 40 -1.86 -25.08 21.59
C PRO A 40 -3.36 -24.75 21.48
N GLU A 41 -4.22 -25.72 21.81
CA GLU A 41 -5.68 -25.53 21.82
C GLU A 41 -6.05 -24.39 22.79
N ALA A 42 -6.24 -23.19 22.25
CA ALA A 42 -6.77 -22.07 22.99
C ALA A 42 -8.22 -22.38 23.37
N GLU A 43 -8.46 -22.27 24.67
CA GLU A 43 -9.70 -22.53 25.40
C GLU A 43 -10.96 -22.13 24.61
N ARG A 44 -11.89 -23.09 24.48
CA ARG A 44 -13.22 -22.89 23.90
C ARG A 44 -14.02 -21.92 24.76
N LEU A 45 -13.95 -20.62 24.46
CA LEU A 45 -14.87 -19.63 24.99
C LEU A 45 -16.25 -19.86 24.36
N ASN A 46 -17.23 -20.09 25.24
CA ASN A 46 -18.62 -20.38 24.94
C ASN A 46 -19.26 -19.23 24.16
N GLU A 47 -19.53 -19.43 22.87
CA GLU A 47 -20.30 -18.52 22.03
C GLU A 47 -21.78 -18.60 22.44
N SER A 48 -22.20 -17.69 23.31
CA SER A 48 -23.59 -17.32 23.45
C SER A 48 -23.63 -15.80 23.56
N ASP A 49 -24.39 -15.20 22.65
CA ASP A 49 -24.62 -13.76 22.47
C ASP A 49 -23.51 -12.95 21.80
N HIS A 50 -23.34 -13.13 20.49
CA HIS A 50 -22.94 -12.03 19.63
C HIS A 50 -23.91 -11.93 18.45
N HIS A 51 -24.58 -10.79 18.36
CA HIS A 51 -25.55 -10.46 17.33
C HIS A 51 -24.94 -10.63 15.93
N GLU A 52 -25.67 -11.32 15.06
CA GLU A 52 -25.42 -11.37 13.62
C GLU A 52 -25.42 -9.95 13.06
N ILE A 53 -24.23 -9.36 12.95
CA ILE A 53 -23.98 -8.40 11.88
C ILE A 53 -23.60 -9.27 10.68
N HIS A 54 -24.61 -9.67 9.90
CA HIS A 54 -24.44 -10.18 8.54
C HIS A 54 -23.75 -9.08 7.71
N LEU A 55 -22.41 -9.00 7.79
CA LEU A 55 -21.65 -8.56 6.63
C LEU A 55 -21.63 -9.77 5.70
N ASP A 56 -22.53 -9.78 4.71
CA ASP A 56 -22.39 -10.60 3.52
C ASP A 56 -21.04 -10.25 2.85
N LEU A 57 -19.97 -10.88 3.32
CA LEU A 57 -18.68 -10.98 2.66
C LEU A 57 -18.70 -12.30 1.89
N HIS A 58 -19.43 -12.31 0.79
CA HIS A 58 -19.36 -13.39 -0.20
C HIS A 58 -19.62 -12.83 -1.61
N GLU A 59 -18.65 -12.06 -2.10
CA GLU A 59 -18.43 -11.87 -3.53
C GLU A 59 -17.09 -12.52 -3.90
N GLU A 60 -16.93 -13.82 -3.59
CA GLU A 60 -15.80 -14.64 -4.05
C GLU A 60 -16.01 -15.05 -5.53
N ASP A 61 -16.10 -14.09 -6.45
CA ASP A 61 -15.79 -14.27 -7.90
C ASP A 61 -15.78 -12.94 -8.70
N ALA A 62 -15.74 -11.78 -8.03
CA ALA A 62 -15.59 -10.50 -8.72
C ALA A 62 -14.10 -10.23 -8.96
N GLU A 63 -13.72 -9.91 -10.20
CA GLU A 63 -12.37 -9.41 -10.45
C GLU A 63 -12.10 -8.21 -9.53
N PRO A 64 -10.93 -8.16 -8.87
CA PRO A 64 -10.60 -7.07 -7.97
C PRO A 64 -10.72 -5.73 -8.70
N SER A 65 -11.38 -4.75 -8.05
CA SER A 65 -11.53 -3.43 -8.66
C SER A 65 -10.14 -2.87 -8.96
N PRO A 66 -9.95 -2.20 -10.12
CA PRO A 66 -8.71 -1.48 -10.38
C PRO A 66 -8.42 -0.38 -9.35
N PHE A 67 -9.37 -0.05 -8.47
CA PHE A 67 -9.22 0.93 -7.40
C PHE A 67 -9.31 0.32 -6.00
N ASP A 68 -9.18 -1.00 -5.87
CA ASP A 68 -9.19 -1.67 -4.58
C ASP A 68 -8.11 -1.09 -3.65
N GLY A 69 -8.51 -0.84 -2.41
CA GLY A 69 -7.66 -0.25 -1.38
C GLY A 69 -7.56 1.28 -1.40
N ILE A 70 -8.06 1.98 -2.43
CA ILE A 70 -7.98 3.45 -2.48
C ILE A 70 -9.22 4.07 -1.80
N GLY A 71 -8.98 5.03 -0.91
CA GLY A 71 -10.02 5.77 -0.18
C GLY A 71 -10.55 5.04 1.06
N ILE A 72 -9.97 3.89 1.43
CA ILE A 72 -10.37 3.13 2.63
C ILE A 72 -9.93 3.82 3.93
N THR A 73 -8.97 4.74 3.84
CA THR A 73 -8.41 5.44 5.01
C THR A 73 -9.24 6.64 5.42
N LEU A 74 -10.19 7.07 4.59
CA LEU A 74 -11.10 8.17 4.86
C LEU A 74 -12.19 7.74 5.86
N THR A 75 -12.33 8.50 6.94
CA THR A 75 -13.29 8.21 8.02
C THR A 75 -14.45 9.20 8.06
N GLU A 76 -14.23 10.45 7.63
CA GLU A 76 -15.26 11.49 7.61
C GLU A 76 -16.32 11.23 6.52
N PRO A 77 -17.61 11.10 6.87
CA PRO A 77 -18.66 10.72 5.91
C PRO A 77 -18.78 11.65 4.71
N SER A 78 -18.54 12.95 4.91
CA SER A 78 -18.59 13.96 3.85
C SER A 78 -17.44 13.79 2.84
N LEU A 79 -16.24 13.43 3.31
CA LEU A 79 -15.06 13.18 2.50
C LEU A 79 -15.18 11.84 1.76
N VAL A 80 -15.67 10.81 2.43
CA VAL A 80 -15.99 9.51 1.82
C VAL A 80 -16.99 9.68 0.68
N ALA A 81 -18.05 10.47 0.89
CA ALA A 81 -19.05 10.74 -0.15
C ALA A 81 -18.45 11.47 -1.36
N ARG A 82 -17.60 12.47 -1.13
CA ARG A 82 -16.85 13.18 -2.19
C ARG A 82 -15.95 12.25 -2.98
N PHE A 83 -15.13 11.46 -2.29
CA PHE A 83 -14.22 10.49 -2.91
C PHE A 83 -14.99 9.50 -3.79
N ARG A 84 -16.08 8.92 -3.27
CA ARG A 84 -16.93 7.98 -4.04
C ARG A 84 -17.62 8.65 -5.22
N GLY A 85 -17.96 9.93 -5.11
CA GLY A 85 -18.49 10.73 -6.22
C GLY A 85 -17.49 10.80 -7.36
N VAL A 86 -16.28 11.27 -7.07
CA VAL A 86 -15.18 11.35 -8.05
C VAL A 86 -14.87 9.99 -8.65
N ARG A 87 -14.76 8.93 -7.82
CA ARG A 87 -14.48 7.57 -8.32
C ARG A 87 -15.50 7.15 -9.37
N ARG A 88 -16.78 7.37 -9.11
CA ARG A 88 -17.87 7.08 -10.07
C ARG A 88 -17.75 7.90 -11.36
N ASP A 89 -17.36 9.16 -11.24
CA ASP A 89 -17.18 10.03 -12.42
C ASP A 89 -15.99 9.54 -13.27
N LEU A 90 -14.87 9.17 -12.64
CA LEU A 90 -13.72 8.58 -13.34
C LEU A 90 -14.04 7.22 -13.97
N GLU A 91 -14.81 6.36 -13.30
CA GLU A 91 -15.30 5.09 -13.88
C GLU A 91 -16.10 5.35 -15.17
N ARG A 92 -16.91 6.42 -15.21
CA ARG A 92 -17.63 6.83 -16.42
C ARG A 92 -16.69 7.39 -17.49
N GLU A 93 -15.68 8.15 -17.11
CA GLU A 93 -14.68 8.67 -18.04
C GLU A 93 -13.85 7.55 -18.68
N ILE A 94 -13.47 6.52 -17.91
CA ILE A 94 -12.79 5.33 -18.42
C ILE A 94 -13.68 4.58 -19.41
N ALA A 95 -14.95 4.35 -19.04
CA ALA A 95 -15.91 3.69 -19.94
C ALA A 95 -16.18 4.49 -21.23
N GLY A 96 -15.94 5.81 -21.19
CA GLY A 96 -16.02 6.71 -22.34
C GLY A 96 -14.70 6.94 -23.08
N ASP A 97 -13.63 6.20 -22.75
CA ASP A 97 -12.28 6.37 -23.30
C ASP A 97 -11.69 7.79 -23.14
N MET A 98 -12.17 8.55 -22.15
CA MET A 98 -11.72 9.93 -21.88
C MET A 98 -10.48 9.97 -20.98
N CYS A 99 -10.29 8.96 -20.12
CA CYS A 99 -9.09 8.79 -19.31
C CYS A 99 -8.69 7.33 -19.17
N THR A 100 -7.41 7.05 -18.91
CA THR A 100 -6.92 5.68 -18.71
C THR A 100 -7.09 5.25 -17.24
N VAL A 101 -7.11 3.94 -17.01
CA VAL A 101 -7.19 3.36 -15.65
C VAL A 101 -6.04 3.87 -14.77
N GLU A 102 -4.81 3.94 -15.29
CA GLU A 102 -3.66 4.47 -14.56
C GLU A 102 -3.78 5.96 -14.22
N GLN A 103 -4.37 6.77 -15.11
CA GLN A 103 -4.61 8.18 -14.84
C GLN A 103 -5.61 8.34 -13.71
N ALA A 104 -6.73 7.61 -13.77
CA ALA A 104 -7.74 7.60 -12.72
C ALA A 104 -7.19 7.09 -11.39
N ARG A 105 -6.39 6.01 -11.40
CA ARG A 105 -5.74 5.47 -10.20
C ARG A 105 -4.87 6.53 -9.52
N ARG A 106 -3.95 7.15 -10.25
CA ARG A 106 -3.08 8.20 -9.72
C ARG A 106 -3.86 9.40 -9.19
N TYR A 107 -4.93 9.76 -9.88
CA TYR A 107 -5.81 10.84 -9.43
C TYR A 107 -6.48 10.50 -8.09
N LEU A 108 -7.02 9.29 -7.96
CA LEU A 108 -7.68 8.83 -6.73
C LEU A 108 -6.69 8.71 -5.57
N GLU A 109 -5.49 8.18 -5.79
CA GLU A 109 -4.42 8.14 -4.79
C GLU A 109 -4.09 9.56 -4.29
N HIS A 110 -3.92 10.51 -5.22
CA HIS A 110 -3.67 11.89 -4.86
C HIS A 110 -4.85 12.53 -4.11
N LEU A 111 -6.08 12.26 -4.57
CA LEU A 111 -7.29 12.77 -3.92
C LEU A 111 -7.41 12.24 -2.48
N GLU A 112 -7.14 10.95 -2.24
CA GLU A 112 -7.14 10.38 -0.90
C GLU A 112 -6.18 11.13 0.03
N ILE A 113 -4.95 11.40 -0.41
CA ILE A 113 -3.97 12.19 0.37
C ILE A 113 -4.52 13.59 0.70
N VAL A 114 -5.09 14.29 -0.28
CA VAL A 114 -5.65 15.64 -0.08
C VAL A 114 -6.81 15.61 0.92
N LEU A 115 -7.68 14.61 0.82
CA LEU A 115 -8.82 14.45 1.73
C LEU A 115 -8.38 14.05 3.13
N LEU A 116 -7.32 13.25 3.29
CA LEU A 116 -6.75 12.94 4.60
C LEU A 116 -6.20 14.20 5.29
N LEU A 117 -5.50 15.07 4.56
CA LEU A 117 -5.04 16.36 5.11
C LEU A 117 -6.21 17.25 5.54
N GLU A 118 -7.30 17.26 4.77
CA GLU A 118 -8.54 17.97 5.13
C GLU A 118 -9.18 17.39 6.40
N GLN A 119 -9.20 16.06 6.52
CA GLN A 119 -9.71 15.35 7.71
C GLN A 119 -8.90 15.69 8.96
N ASP A 120 -7.58 15.75 8.85
CA ASP A 120 -6.67 16.06 9.96
C ASP A 120 -6.71 17.56 10.36
N GLY A 121 -7.47 18.38 9.63
CA GLY A 121 -7.51 19.82 9.80
C GLY A 121 -6.21 20.51 9.36
N ASP A 122 -5.31 19.78 8.71
CA ASP A 122 -4.01 20.25 8.20
C ASP A 122 -4.14 20.66 6.73
N THR A 123 -5.18 21.44 6.42
CA THR A 123 -5.22 22.12 5.13
C THR A 123 -4.13 23.18 5.17
N PRO A 124 -3.13 23.18 4.25
CA PRO A 124 -2.22 24.29 4.15
C PRO A 124 -3.08 25.52 3.91
N SER A 125 -3.10 26.41 4.90
CA SER A 125 -3.79 27.69 4.77
C SER A 125 -3.21 28.34 3.54
N ARG A 126 -3.98 28.34 2.44
CA ARG A 126 -3.63 29.07 1.23
C ARG A 126 -3.75 30.54 1.60
N SER A 127 -2.71 31.07 2.22
CA SER A 127 -2.52 32.48 2.46
C SER A 127 -2.54 33.14 1.07
N PHE A 128 -3.65 33.81 0.78
CA PHE A 128 -3.83 34.66 -0.40
C PHE A 128 -3.01 35.94 -0.26
#